data_AF-A0A812PFJ3-F1
#
_entry.id   AF-A0A812PFJ3-F1
#
_cell.length_a   1.000
_cell.length_b   1.000
_cell.length_c   1.000
_cell.angle_alpha   90.00
_cell.angle_beta   90.00
_cell.angle_gamma   90.00
#
_symmetry.space_group_name_H-M   'P 1'
#
loop_
_entity.id
_entity.type
_entity.pdbx_description
1 polymer ?
#
loop_
_entity_poly.entity_id
_entity_poly.type
_entity_poly.pdbx_seq_one_letter_code
_entity_poly.pdbx_strand_id
1 'polypeptide(L)'
;MNLFARSLGGITSDILFKYMGFRGRIWAQFLSLFFEAIFLFCFGLVDNSQPWYVALAVLVCFSLFVQMAEGTSYGIVPFMNRPQLAVVSALVGAGGNLGAVIAGFCFYRPIDDPLLPFQVHAGYVMFWALLSPCYYWAEHGGMFHGPKEVTSEKPEAKVAEPTV
;
A
#
# COMPACT_ATOMS: atom_id res chain seq x y z
N MET A 1 -17.04 -5.89 3.51
CA MET A 1 -16.04 -6.29 2.48
C MET A 1 -16.37 -5.54 1.21
N ASN A 2 -15.65 -4.45 0.88
CA ASN A 2 -15.86 -3.75 -0.38
C ASN A 2 -14.95 -4.43 -1.43
N LEU A 3 -15.39 -5.60 -1.90
CA LEU A 3 -14.74 -6.37 -2.97
C LEU A 3 -14.41 -5.47 -4.17
N PHE A 4 -15.31 -4.54 -4.48
CA PHE A 4 -15.14 -3.54 -5.53
C PHE A 4 -14.05 -2.51 -5.22
N ALA A 5 -13.90 -2.04 -3.99
CA ALA A 5 -12.88 -1.05 -3.66
C ALA A 5 -11.47 -1.67 -3.69
N ARG A 6 -11.35 -2.92 -3.23
CA ARG A 6 -10.08 -3.67 -3.28
C ARG A 6 -9.68 -3.97 -4.74
N SER A 7 -10.63 -4.39 -5.57
CA SER A 7 -10.36 -4.60 -6.99
C SER A 7 -10.10 -3.29 -7.74
N LEU A 8 -10.77 -2.19 -7.39
CA LEU A 8 -10.47 -0.85 -7.91
C LEU A 8 -9.04 -0.43 -7.60
N GLY A 9 -8.55 -0.64 -6.36
CA GLY A 9 -7.15 -0.36 -6.03
C GLY A 9 -6.16 -1.17 -6.87
N GLY A 10 -6.43 -2.46 -7.06
CA GLY A 10 -5.63 -3.33 -7.93
C GLY A 10 -5.64 -2.85 -9.39
N ILE A 11 -6.81 -2.55 -9.94
CA ILE A 11 -6.98 -2.07 -11.32
C ILE A 11 -6.31 -0.71 -11.50
N THR A 12 -6.47 0.23 -10.56
CA THR A 12 -5.80 1.55 -10.60
C THR A 12 -4.29 1.38 -10.57
N SER A 13 -3.77 0.46 -9.74
CA SER A 13 -2.35 0.11 -9.71
C SER A 13 -1.85 -0.47 -11.04
N ASP A 14 -2.64 -1.35 -11.66
CA ASP A 14 -2.31 -1.98 -12.94
C ASP A 14 -2.38 -0.98 -14.11
N ILE A 15 -3.30 -0.02 -14.08
CA ILE A 15 -3.37 1.07 -15.05
C ILE A 15 -2.16 2.00 -14.90
N LEU A 16 -1.81 2.41 -13.68
CA LEU A 16 -0.60 3.20 -13.45
C LEU A 16 0.66 2.43 -13.85
N PHE A 17 0.69 1.10 -13.66
CA PHE A 17 1.77 0.25 -14.14
C PHE A 17 1.90 0.26 -15.67
N LYS A 18 0.78 0.27 -16.40
CA LYS A 18 0.77 0.34 -17.87
C LYS A 18 1.37 1.66 -18.40
N TYR A 19 1.18 2.77 -17.69
CA TYR A 19 1.69 4.08 -18.11
C TYR A 19 3.10 4.41 -17.60
N MET A 20 3.49 3.95 -16.41
CA MET A 20 4.74 4.33 -15.74
C MET A 20 5.64 3.14 -15.34
N GLY A 21 5.31 1.92 -15.75
CA GLY A 21 6.03 0.70 -15.37
C GLY A 21 5.93 0.41 -13.87
N PHE A 22 6.94 -0.25 -13.29
CA PHE A 22 6.96 -0.61 -11.86
C PHE A 22 6.82 0.60 -10.93
N ARG A 23 7.29 1.78 -11.37
CA ARG A 23 7.16 3.04 -10.63
C ARG A 23 5.70 3.45 -10.42
N GLY A 24 4.81 3.11 -11.35
CA GLY A 24 3.38 3.38 -11.26
C GLY A 24 2.71 2.65 -10.09
N ARG A 25 3.15 1.43 -9.76
CA ARG A 25 2.62 0.68 -8.60
C ARG A 25 3.02 1.32 -7.27
N ILE A 26 4.26 1.80 -7.17
CA ILE A 26 4.76 2.51 -5.98
C ILE A 26 4.03 3.85 -5.82
N TRP A 27 3.79 4.57 -6.93
CA TRP A 27 2.99 5.79 -6.92
C TRP A 27 1.53 5.54 -6.53
N ALA A 28 0.92 4.46 -7.00
CA ALA A 28 -0.44 4.09 -6.61
C ALA A 28 -0.53 3.79 -5.10
N GLN A 29 0.42 3.01 -4.57
CA GLN A 29 0.54 2.72 -3.14
C GLN A 29 0.71 4.01 -2.31
N PHE A 30 1.64 4.88 -2.72
CA PHE A 30 1.88 6.16 -2.06
C PHE A 30 0.61 7.02 -2.02
N LEU A 31 -0.04 7.18 -3.17
CA LEU A 31 -1.22 8.03 -3.30
C LEU A 31 -2.40 7.49 -2.48
N SER A 32 -2.61 6.16 -2.48
CA SER A 32 -3.65 5.54 -1.66
C SER A 32 -3.41 5.74 -0.17
N LEU A 33 -2.19 5.48 0.33
CA LEU A 33 -1.85 5.69 1.75
C LEU A 33 -1.89 7.17 2.17
N PHE A 34 -1.47 8.06 1.28
CA PHE A 34 -1.47 9.50 1.53
C PHE A 34 -2.90 10.03 1.69
N PHE A 35 -3.80 9.67 0.77
CA PHE A 35 -5.20 10.06 0.87
C PHE A 35 -5.90 9.37 2.05
N GLU A 36 -5.61 8.10 2.32
CA GLU A 36 -6.11 7.39 3.51
C GLU A 36 -5.79 8.18 4.79
N ALA A 37 -4.54 8.60 4.98
CA ALA A 37 -4.13 9.37 6.13
C ALA A 37 -4.83 10.74 6.22
N ILE A 38 -5.01 11.43 5.09
CA ILE A 38 -5.76 12.71 5.05
C ILE A 38 -7.21 12.50 5.49
N PHE A 39 -7.92 11.54 4.90
CA PHE A 39 -9.32 11.30 5.24
C PHE A 39 -9.51 10.83 6.68
N LEU A 40 -8.57 10.03 7.21
CA LEU A 40 -8.58 9.62 8.61
C LEU A 40 -8.32 10.81 9.55
N PHE A 41 -7.40 11.70 9.20
CA PHE A 41 -7.15 12.91 9.96
C PHE A 41 -8.37 13.85 9.93
N CYS A 42 -8.99 14.03 8.77
CA CYS A 42 -10.24 14.77 8.62
C CYS A 42 -11.35 14.19 9.49
N PHE A 43 -11.48 12.86 9.56
CA PHE A 43 -12.44 12.21 10.45
C PHE A 43 -12.18 12.54 11.93
N GLY A 44 -10.91 12.55 12.35
CA GLY A 44 -10.51 12.97 13.70
C GLY A 44 -10.77 14.45 14.01
N LEU A 45 -11.17 15.27 13.02
CA LEU A 45 -11.59 16.67 13.20
C LEU A 45 -13.10 16.85 13.15
N VAL A 46 -13.87 15.81 12.79
CA VAL A 46 -15.34 15.90 12.73
C VAL A 46 -15.89 15.87 14.15
N ASP A 47 -16.31 17.04 14.62
CA ASP A 47 -16.95 17.21 15.92
C ASP A 47 -18.50 17.08 15.81
N ASN A 48 -19.17 16.91 16.95
CA ASN A 48 -20.62 16.77 17.07
C ASN A 48 -21.42 17.99 16.61
N SER A 49 -20.76 19.13 16.34
CA SER A 49 -21.37 20.32 15.75
C SER A 49 -21.74 20.14 14.28
N GLN A 50 -21.13 19.16 13.59
CA GLN A 50 -21.42 18.86 12.20
C GLN A 50 -22.51 17.79 12.08
N PRO A 51 -23.33 17.85 11.02
CA PRO A 51 -24.34 16.84 10.80
C PRO A 51 -23.74 15.46 10.50
N TRP A 52 -24.42 14.41 10.96
CA TRP A 52 -23.97 13.01 10.90
C TRP A 52 -23.57 12.52 9.49
N TYR A 53 -24.17 13.09 8.44
CA TYR A 53 -23.86 12.72 7.06
C TYR A 53 -22.46 13.15 6.62
N VAL A 54 -21.86 14.17 7.25
CA VAL A 54 -20.47 14.59 6.97
C VAL A 54 -19.49 13.53 7.47
N ALA A 55 -19.67 13.06 8.70
CA ALA A 55 -18.87 11.97 9.27
C ALA A 55 -18.98 10.70 8.40
N LEU A 56 -20.20 10.36 7.96
CA LEU A 56 -20.44 9.21 7.10
C LEU A 56 -19.73 9.37 5.74
N ALA A 57 -19.82 10.53 5.10
CA ALA A 57 -19.17 10.78 3.82
C ALA A 57 -17.63 10.63 3.93
N VAL A 58 -17.03 11.19 4.98
CA VAL A 58 -15.58 11.07 5.23
C VAL A 58 -15.18 9.61 5.50
N LEU A 59 -15.95 8.87 6.31
CA LEU A 59 -15.70 7.45 6.58
C LEU A 59 -15.83 6.58 5.34
N VAL A 60 -16.79 6.87 4.45
CA VAL A 60 -16.93 6.15 3.17
C VAL A 60 -15.70 6.40 2.30
N CYS A 61 -15.26 7.64 2.15
CA CYS A 61 -14.03 7.97 1.42
C CYS A 61 -12.82 7.27 2.03
N PHE A 62 -12.62 7.38 3.34
CA PHE A 62 -11.57 6.68 4.07
C PHE A 62 -11.58 5.17 3.79
N SER A 63 -12.75 4.52 3.92
CA SER A 63 -12.90 3.08 3.68
C SER A 63 -12.55 2.65 2.26
N LEU A 64 -12.83 3.49 1.26
CA LEU A 64 -12.43 3.25 -0.12
C LEU A 64 -10.90 3.27 -0.25
N PHE A 65 -10.23 4.30 0.29
CA PHE A 65 -8.77 4.42 0.20
C PHE A 65 -8.03 3.33 0.97
N VAL A 66 -8.50 2.93 2.16
CA VAL A 66 -7.94 1.77 2.91
C VAL A 66 -7.94 0.51 2.06
N GLN A 67 -9.04 0.24 1.35
CA GLN A 67 -9.14 -0.96 0.52
C GLN A 67 -8.35 -0.84 -0.77
N MET A 68 -8.19 0.37 -1.31
CA MET A 68 -7.28 0.61 -2.41
C MET A 68 -5.81 0.42 -2.01
N ALA A 69 -5.42 0.89 -0.82
CA ALA A 69 -4.08 0.70 -0.25
C ALA A 69 -3.75 -0.79 -0.04
N GLU A 70 -4.75 -1.59 0.37
CA GLU A 70 -4.56 -3.03 0.47
C GLU A 70 -4.43 -3.70 -0.91
N GLY A 71 -5.27 -3.33 -1.88
CA GLY A 71 -5.20 -3.87 -3.24
C GLY A 71 -3.88 -3.54 -3.94
N THR A 72 -3.37 -2.32 -3.76
CA THR A 72 -2.04 -1.89 -4.23
C THR A 72 -0.91 -2.67 -3.53
N SER A 73 -1.03 -2.95 -2.23
CA SER A 73 -0.05 -3.72 -1.46
C SER A 73 0.12 -5.12 -2.02
N TYR A 74 -0.98 -5.86 -2.22
CA TYR A 74 -0.95 -7.18 -2.87
C TYR A 74 -0.53 -7.12 -4.35
N GLY A 75 -0.66 -5.97 -5.00
CA GLY A 75 -0.09 -5.72 -6.32
C GLY A 75 1.43 -5.60 -6.34
N ILE A 76 2.07 -5.28 -5.21
CA ILE A 76 3.54 -5.18 -5.08
C ILE A 76 4.16 -6.51 -4.63
N VAL A 77 3.44 -7.30 -3.81
CA VAL A 77 3.93 -8.58 -3.27
C VAL A 77 4.57 -9.51 -4.31
N PRO A 78 4.03 -9.68 -5.53
CA PRO A 78 4.60 -10.60 -6.50
C PRO A 78 6.01 -10.24 -7.00
N PHE A 79 6.42 -8.99 -6.81
CA PHE A 79 7.72 -8.49 -7.22
C PHE A 79 8.78 -8.65 -6.13
N MET A 80 8.40 -9.01 -4.89
CA MET A 80 9.34 -9.23 -3.80
C MET A 80 10.09 -10.56 -3.92
N ASN A 81 9.37 -11.66 -4.16
CA ASN A 81 9.96 -12.99 -4.28
C ASN A 81 9.05 -13.92 -5.11
N ARG A 82 9.35 -14.04 -6.41
CA ARG A 82 8.56 -14.86 -7.36
C ARG A 82 8.53 -16.36 -7.03
N PRO A 83 9.61 -16.99 -6.54
CA PRO A 83 9.55 -18.39 -6.09
C PRO A 83 8.64 -18.65 -4.88
N GLN A 84 8.46 -17.69 -3.97
CA GLN A 84 7.80 -17.90 -2.68
C GLN A 84 6.59 -16.96 -2.46
N LEU A 85 5.81 -16.73 -3.52
CA LEU A 85 4.68 -15.80 -3.52
C LEU A 85 3.65 -16.08 -2.42
N ALA A 86 3.35 -17.36 -2.16
CA ALA A 86 2.38 -17.75 -1.14
C ALA A 86 2.84 -17.35 0.26
N VAL A 87 4.13 -17.52 0.57
CA VAL A 87 4.70 -17.19 1.88
C VAL A 87 4.75 -15.68 2.09
N VAL A 88 5.17 -14.91 1.08
CA VAL A 88 5.21 -13.44 1.19
C VAL A 88 3.80 -12.87 1.31
N SER A 89 2.83 -13.38 0.55
CA SER A 89 1.42 -12.97 0.65
C SER A 89 0.85 -13.30 2.03
N ALA A 90 1.18 -14.47 2.59
CA ALA A 90 0.74 -14.86 3.93
C ALA A 90 1.35 -13.95 5.02
N LEU A 91 2.63 -13.58 4.89
CA LEU A 91 3.30 -12.66 5.80
C LEU A 91 2.64 -11.27 5.79
N VAL A 92 2.34 -10.74 4.60
CA VAL A 92 1.67 -9.44 4.43
C VAL A 92 0.27 -9.46 5.02
N GLY A 93 -0.50 -10.54 4.78
CA GLY A 93 -1.81 -10.73 5.38
C GLY A 93 -1.78 -10.82 6.91
N ALA A 94 -0.82 -11.58 7.47
CA ALA A 94 -0.62 -11.67 8.91
C ALA A 94 -0.19 -10.33 9.54
N GLY A 95 0.62 -9.56 8.80
CA GLY A 95 1.06 -8.22 9.19
C GLY A 95 -0.09 -7.24 9.43
N GLY A 96 -1.18 -7.33 8.65
CA GLY A 96 -2.37 -6.50 8.86
C GLY A 96 -3.03 -6.72 10.23
N ASN A 97 -3.21 -7.99 10.63
CA ASN A 97 -3.76 -8.32 11.95
C ASN A 97 -2.82 -7.90 13.09
N LEU A 98 -1.51 -8.13 12.92
CA LEU A 98 -0.51 -7.70 13.89
C LEU A 98 -0.52 -6.16 14.04
N GLY A 99 -0.58 -5.43 12.93
CA GLY A 99 -0.65 -3.96 12.93
C GLY A 99 -1.88 -3.43 13.66
N ALA A 100 -3.05 -4.07 13.51
CA ALA A 100 -4.25 -3.69 14.24
C ALA A 100 -4.09 -3.84 15.76
N VAL A 101 -3.45 -4.93 16.22
CA VAL A 101 -3.16 -5.14 17.65
C VAL A 101 -2.19 -4.08 18.16
N ILE A 102 -1.10 -3.83 17.42
CA ILE A 102 -0.10 -2.81 17.80
C ILE A 102 -0.77 -1.43 17.89
N ALA A 103 -1.56 -1.03 16.88
CA ALA A 103 -2.28 0.24 16.88
C ALA A 103 -3.27 0.34 18.05
N GLY A 104 -3.96 -0.76 18.36
CA GLY A 104 -4.86 -0.84 19.51
C GLY A 104 -4.14 -0.57 20.84
N PHE A 105 -2.99 -1.20 21.05
CA PHE A 105 -2.19 -1.02 22.27
C PHE A 105 -1.47 0.32 22.33
N CYS A 106 -0.97 0.84 21.21
CA CYS A 106 -0.17 2.08 21.17
C CYS A 106 -1.01 3.36 21.18
N PHE A 107 -2.16 3.39 20.48
CA PHE A 107 -2.90 4.64 20.25
C PHE A 107 -4.32 4.61 20.84
N TYR A 108 -5.03 3.49 20.73
CA TYR A 108 -6.44 3.43 21.15
C TYR A 108 -6.67 3.04 22.62
N ARG A 109 -5.69 2.37 23.25
CA ARG A 109 -5.77 1.98 24.67
C ARG A 109 -5.30 3.05 25.67
N PRO A 110 -4.22 3.81 25.41
CA PRO A 110 -3.69 4.74 26.41
C PRO A 110 -4.28 6.16 26.33
N ILE A 111 -5.07 6.47 25.30
CA ILE A 111 -5.62 7.80 25.06
C ILE A 111 -7.13 7.75 25.34
N ASP A 112 -7.59 8.48 26.35
CA ASP A 112 -9.01 8.50 26.76
C ASP A 112 -9.88 9.42 25.89
N ASP A 113 -9.27 10.26 25.05
CA ASP A 113 -9.97 11.14 24.11
C ASP A 113 -10.63 10.34 22.97
N PRO A 114 -11.87 10.67 22.55
CA PRO A 114 -12.57 9.93 21.52
C PRO A 114 -12.04 10.15 20.10
N LEU A 115 -11.44 11.30 19.80
CA LEU A 115 -11.03 11.70 18.44
C LEU A 115 -9.52 11.74 18.24
N LEU A 116 -8.75 12.01 19.30
CA LEU A 116 -7.30 12.13 19.27
C LEU A 116 -6.59 10.84 18.79
N PRO A 117 -7.03 9.61 19.16
CA PRO A 117 -6.43 8.38 18.65
C PRO A 117 -6.48 8.27 17.12
N PHE A 118 -7.55 8.75 16.49
CA PHE A 118 -7.68 8.74 15.02
C PHE A 118 -6.70 9.70 14.36
N GLN A 119 -6.44 10.86 14.95
CA GLN A 119 -5.46 11.82 14.46
C GLN A 119 -4.03 11.28 14.58
N VAL A 120 -3.70 10.67 15.72
CA VAL A 120 -2.39 10.04 15.93
C VAL A 120 -2.19 8.86 14.97
N HIS A 121 -3.23 8.04 14.79
CA HIS A 121 -3.20 6.94 13.82
C HIS A 121 -3.03 7.46 12.38
N ALA A 122 -3.71 8.54 12.02
CA ALA A 122 -3.52 9.19 10.73
C ALA A 122 -2.08 9.70 10.54
N GLY A 123 -1.47 10.28 11.58
CA GLY A 123 -0.06 10.67 11.59
C GLY A 123 0.88 9.48 11.39
N TYR A 124 0.60 8.35 12.04
CA TYR A 124 1.34 7.10 11.85
C TYR A 124 1.24 6.59 10.41
N VAL A 125 0.02 6.53 9.83
CA VAL A 125 -0.19 6.11 8.43
C VAL A 125 0.51 7.09 7.47
N MET A 126 0.43 8.39 7.72
CA MET A 126 1.12 9.42 6.94
C MET A 126 2.64 9.24 6.96
N PHE A 127 3.22 8.90 8.10
CA PHE A 127 4.65 8.62 8.22
C PHE A 127 5.08 7.45 7.31
N TRP A 128 4.33 6.34 7.31
CA TRP A 128 4.59 5.21 6.41
C TRP A 128 4.31 5.54 4.94
N ALA A 129 3.29 6.36 4.67
CA ALA A 129 3.01 6.88 3.33
C ALA A 129 4.22 7.66 2.81
N LEU A 130 4.77 8.61 3.58
CA LEU A 130 5.93 9.43 3.21
C LEU A 130 7.24 8.64 3.11
N LEU A 131 7.32 7.46 3.74
CA LEU A 131 8.43 6.53 3.57
C LEU A 131 8.32 5.71 2.27
N SER A 132 7.11 5.53 1.73
CA SER A 132 6.86 4.75 0.51
C SER A 132 7.67 5.25 -0.72
N PRO A 133 7.83 6.56 -0.96
CA PRO A 133 8.73 7.10 -1.99
C PRO A 133 10.21 6.72 -1.86
N CYS A 134 10.66 6.36 -0.66
CA CYS A 134 12.04 5.95 -0.41
C CYS A 134 12.29 4.47 -0.77
N TYR A 135 11.25 3.70 -1.13
CA TYR A 135 11.45 2.34 -1.61
C TYR A 135 12.22 2.35 -2.93
N TYR A 136 13.41 1.74 -2.91
CA TYR A 136 14.28 1.57 -4.05
C TYR A 136 14.59 0.08 -4.24
N TRP A 137 14.20 -0.47 -5.38
CA TRP A 137 14.63 -1.79 -5.80
C TRP A 137 15.76 -1.67 -6.82
N ALA A 138 16.86 -2.37 -6.58
CA ALA A 138 18.03 -2.37 -7.47
C ALA A 138 17.68 -2.88 -8.89
N GLU A 139 16.77 -3.85 -9.00
CA GLU A 139 16.38 -4.44 -10.30
C GLU A 139 15.22 -3.72 -11.01
N HIS A 140 14.35 -3.01 -10.29
CA HIS A 140 13.11 -2.44 -10.84
C HIS A 140 13.06 -0.89 -10.79
N GLY A 141 14.04 -0.24 -10.13
CA GLY A 141 14.08 1.20 -9.88
C GLY A 141 13.28 1.62 -8.64
N GLY A 142 13.36 2.91 -8.28
CA GLY A 142 12.57 3.52 -7.21
C GLY A 142 11.48 4.47 -7.75
N MET A 143 10.85 5.25 -6.86
CA MET A 143 9.78 6.19 -7.25
C MET A 143 10.25 7.30 -8.18
N PHE A 144 11.50 7.78 -8.02
CA PHE A 144 12.10 8.88 -8.79
C PHE A 144 13.29 8.47 -9.67
N HIS A 145 13.86 7.28 -9.44
CA HIS A 145 15.02 6.79 -10.19
C HIS A 145 14.63 5.56 -11.01
N GLY A 146 14.97 5.58 -12.29
CA GLY A 146 14.84 4.38 -13.13
C GLY A 146 15.73 3.23 -12.69
N PRO A 147 15.42 2.01 -13.16
CA PRO A 147 16.33 0.90 -12.98
C PRO A 147 17.71 1.34 -13.50
N LYS A 148 18.76 1.10 -12.71
CA LYS A 148 20.11 1.09 -13.28
C LYS A 148 20.10 -0.04 -14.31
N GLU A 149 20.56 0.23 -15.53
CA GLU A 149 20.66 -0.81 -16.55
C GLU A 149 21.46 -1.99 -15.97
N VAL A 150 20.77 -3.09 -15.67
CA VAL A 150 21.43 -4.36 -15.50
C VAL A 150 21.79 -4.79 -16.91
N THR A 151 23.03 -4.55 -17.32
CA THR A 151 23.63 -5.17 -18.49
C THR A 151 23.30 -6.65 -18.43
N SER A 152 22.43 -7.09 -19.34
CA SER A 152 22.05 -8.49 -19.51
C SER A 152 23.30 -9.27 -19.91
N GLU A 153 23.99 -9.86 -18.93
CA GLU A 153 24.84 -11.01 -19.20
C GLU A 153 23.89 -12.19 -19.46
N LYS A 154 23.61 -12.40 -20.76
CA LYS A 154 22.90 -13.57 -21.26
C LYS A 154 23.53 -14.83 -20.66
N PRO A 155 22.76 -15.76 -20.06
CA PRO A 155 23.21 -17.14 -19.97
C PRO A 155 23.26 -17.67 -21.40
N GLU A 156 24.47 -17.86 -21.91
CA GLU A 156 24.74 -18.48 -23.19
C GLU A 156 24.01 -19.83 -23.29
N ALA A 157 23.15 -19.95 -24.30
CA ALA A 157 22.46 -21.18 -24.62
C ALA A 157 23.48 -22.25 -25.00
N LYS A 158 23.77 -23.20 -24.11
CA LYS A 158 24.36 -24.48 -24.53
C LYS A 158 23.27 -25.31 -25.17
N VAL A 159 23.16 -25.16 -26.49
CA VAL A 159 22.58 -26.14 -27.40
C VAL A 159 23.33 -27.45 -27.19
N ALA A 160 22.69 -28.43 -26.54
CA ALA A 160 23.16 -29.80 -26.58
C ALA A 160 22.76 -30.38 -27.94
N GLU A 161 23.72 -30.46 -28.86
CA GLU A 161 23.57 -31.21 -30.11
C GLU A 161 23.44 -32.72 -29.83
N PRO A 162 22.79 -33.47 -30.74
CA PRO A 162 22.45 -34.87 -30.54
C PRO A 162 23.66 -35.76 -30.84
N THR A 163 24.02 -36.65 -29.92
CA THR A 163 24.90 -37.79 -30.23
C THR A 163 24.06 -39.06 -30.31
N VAL A 164 23.95 -39.53 -31.56
CA VAL A 164 23.66 -40.88 -32.09
C VAL A 164 23.49 -42.00 -31.07
#